data_AF-A0A453HCM2-F1
#
_entry.id   AF-A0A453HCM2-F1
#
_cell.length_a   1.000
_cell.length_b   1.000
_cell.length_c   1.000
_cell.angle_alpha   90.00
_cell.angle_beta   90.00
_cell.angle_gamma   90.00
#
_symmetry.space_group_name_H-M   'P 1'
#
loop_
_entity.id
_entity.type
_entity.pdbx_description
1 polymer ?
#
loop_
_entity_poly.entity_id
_entity_poly.type
_entity_poly.pdbx_seq_one_letter_code
_entity_poly.pdbx_strand_id
1 'polypeptide(L)'
;MQQQDGFARQLLLRVVALCHGSSKLPPLPAPPAMAEMPRVEMAGDGRVEHLEKFSHYVARQIGFEDASECPHLCKAANNYLRQTNSCMADVYGLLDGVPDADALYVKLVDELERCILGYFAFHWDHSTILVTQALSVDSANKKKLRNVILEANR
;
A
#
# COMPACT_ATOMS: atom_id res chain seq x y z
N MET A 1 3.97 11.85 21.86
CA MET A 1 4.41 12.76 20.77
C MET A 1 5.69 12.26 20.08
N GLN A 2 6.69 11.68 20.78
CA GLN A 2 7.95 11.20 20.18
C GLN A 2 7.84 10.13 19.08
N GLN A 3 6.79 9.29 19.08
CA GLN A 3 6.61 8.23 18.05
C GLN A 3 6.25 8.81 16.67
N GLN A 4 5.50 9.91 16.62
CA GLN A 4 5.07 10.53 15.37
C GLN A 4 6.22 11.27 14.69
N ASP A 5 7.08 11.96 15.45
CA ASP A 5 8.27 12.64 14.93
C ASP A 5 9.24 11.68 14.22
N GLY A 6 9.44 10.48 14.78
CA GLY A 6 10.31 9.45 14.20
C GLY A 6 9.76 8.91 12.87
N PHE A 7 8.47 8.61 12.83
CA PHE A 7 7.79 8.15 11.62
C PHE A 7 7.83 9.22 10.51
N ALA A 8 7.51 10.47 10.84
CA ALA A 8 7.46 11.56 9.88
C ALA A 8 8.85 11.83 9.25
N ARG A 9 9.92 11.78 10.06
CA ARG A 9 11.31 11.87 9.56
C ARG A 9 11.68 10.70 8.65
N GLN A 10 11.31 9.49 9.02
CA GLN A 10 11.59 8.30 8.22
C GLN A 10 10.83 8.32 6.89
N LEU A 11 9.55 8.74 6.92
CA LEU A 11 8.71 8.92 5.74
C LEU A 11 9.30 9.99 4.81
N LEU A 12 9.74 11.13 5.36
CA LEU A 12 10.44 12.17 4.58
C LEU A 12 11.67 11.60 3.88
N LEU A 13 12.56 10.89 4.58
CA LEU A 13 13.76 10.31 3.98
C LEU A 13 13.43 9.36 2.83
N ARG A 14 12.39 8.54 3.02
CA ARG A 14 11.92 7.54 2.06
C ARG A 14 11.28 8.17 0.81
N VAL A 15 10.38 9.15 0.98
CA VAL A 15 9.77 9.90 -0.12
C VAL A 15 10.80 10.71 -0.91
N VAL A 16 11.77 11.33 -0.22
CA VAL A 16 12.87 12.07 -0.83
C VAL A 16 13.76 11.13 -1.67
N ALA A 17 14.09 9.93 -1.16
CA ALA A 17 14.87 8.95 -1.90
C ALA A 17 14.20 8.52 -3.23
N LEU A 18 12.87 8.34 -3.21
CA LEU A 18 12.09 8.06 -4.43
C LEU A 18 12.14 9.22 -5.44
N CYS A 19 12.07 10.45 -4.96
CA CYS A 19 12.08 11.64 -5.82
C CYS A 19 13.44 11.95 -6.45
N HIS A 20 14.53 11.48 -5.84
CA HIS A 20 15.90 11.75 -6.30
C HIS A 20 16.54 10.60 -7.07
N GLY A 21 15.80 9.52 -7.38
CA GLY A 21 16.29 8.43 -8.23
C GLY A 21 17.58 7.79 -7.73
N SER A 22 17.81 7.74 -6.41
CA SER A 22 19.05 7.18 -5.86
C SER A 22 18.87 5.71 -5.51
N SER A 23 19.02 4.87 -6.53
CA SER A 23 19.17 3.43 -6.41
C SER A 23 20.53 3.11 -5.75
N LYS A 24 20.60 2.96 -4.43
CA LYS A 24 21.80 2.40 -3.79
C LYS A 24 21.54 1.52 -2.56
N LEU A 25 21.20 0.26 -2.83
CA LEU A 25 21.83 -0.96 -2.27
C LEU A 25 21.44 -2.15 -3.19
N PRO A 26 22.26 -3.21 -3.33
CA PRO A 26 22.14 -4.13 -4.44
C PRO A 26 21.00 -5.14 -4.22
N PRO A 27 20.07 -5.29 -5.17
CA PRO A 27 19.21 -6.45 -5.24
C PRO A 27 19.77 -7.45 -6.27
N LEU A 28 19.79 -8.74 -5.92
CA LEU A 28 20.04 -9.84 -6.84
C LEU A 28 19.13 -11.02 -6.47
N PRO A 29 18.44 -11.69 -7.41
CA PRO A 29 17.85 -11.22 -8.66
C PRO A 29 16.32 -11.43 -8.64
N ALA A 30 15.57 -10.34 -8.61
CA ALA A 30 14.31 -10.28 -9.36
C ALA A 30 14.55 -9.24 -10.46
N PRO A 31 14.13 -9.47 -11.72
CA PRO A 31 14.16 -8.45 -12.75
C PRO A 31 13.56 -7.15 -12.19
N PRO A 32 14.14 -5.97 -12.45
CA PRO A 32 13.68 -4.70 -11.88
C PRO A 32 12.17 -4.45 -12.04
N ALA A 33 11.56 -5.00 -13.10
CA ALA A 33 10.11 -4.99 -13.29
C ALA A 33 9.31 -5.72 -12.19
N MET A 34 9.80 -6.84 -11.64
CA MET A 34 9.09 -7.59 -10.59
C MET A 34 9.10 -6.88 -9.23
N ALA A 35 10.08 -6.02 -8.95
CA ALA A 35 10.12 -5.23 -7.72
C ALA A 35 9.01 -4.17 -7.69
N GLU A 36 8.56 -3.71 -8.85
CA GLU A 36 7.50 -2.71 -8.98
C GLU A 36 6.10 -3.33 -9.09
N MET A 37 5.99 -4.64 -9.27
CA MET A 37 4.71 -5.34 -9.36
C MET A 37 4.13 -5.67 -7.98
N PRO A 38 2.80 -5.65 -7.80
CA PRO A 38 2.15 -6.29 -6.66
C PRO A 38 2.51 -7.77 -6.58
N ARG A 39 2.76 -8.28 -5.38
CA ARG A 39 3.05 -9.71 -5.21
C ARG A 39 1.77 -10.53 -5.35
N VAL A 40 1.83 -11.57 -6.17
CA VAL A 40 0.72 -12.51 -6.39
C VAL A 40 1.21 -13.93 -6.21
N GLU A 41 0.45 -14.70 -5.43
CA GLU A 41 0.62 -16.15 -5.28
C GLU A 41 -0.52 -16.84 -6.01
N MET A 42 -0.17 -17.77 -6.90
CA MET A 42 -1.10 -18.53 -7.71
C MET A 42 -1.16 -19.98 -7.22
N ALA A 43 -2.36 -20.53 -7.11
CA ALA A 43 -2.58 -21.96 -6.94
C ALA A 43 -2.06 -22.73 -8.16
N GLY A 44 -1.82 -24.03 -7.98
CA GLY A 44 -1.39 -24.93 -9.07
C GLY A 44 -2.40 -25.07 -10.22
N ASP A 45 -3.64 -24.60 -10.04
CA ASP A 45 -4.67 -24.55 -11.08
C ASP A 45 -4.83 -23.16 -11.74
N GLY A 46 -3.95 -22.21 -11.42
CA GLY A 46 -3.95 -20.88 -12.00
C GLY A 46 -4.93 -19.90 -11.35
N ARG A 47 -5.56 -20.24 -10.21
CA ARG A 47 -6.31 -19.27 -9.42
C ARG A 47 -5.40 -18.40 -8.55
N VAL A 48 -5.74 -17.13 -8.37
CA VAL A 48 -5.07 -16.25 -7.39
C VAL A 48 -5.41 -16.70 -5.97
N GLU A 49 -4.42 -17.14 -5.20
CA GLU A 49 -4.56 -17.49 -3.78
C GLU A 49 -4.32 -16.30 -2.87
N HIS A 50 -3.23 -15.58 -3.14
CA HIS A 50 -2.85 -14.40 -2.38
C HIS A 50 -2.50 -13.25 -3.31
N LEU A 51 -2.97 -12.07 -2.95
CA LEU A 51 -2.60 -10.80 -3.56
C LEU A 51 -2.14 -9.90 -2.43
N GLU A 52 -0.99 -9.27 -2.63
CA GLU A 52 -0.49 -8.23 -1.75
C GLU A 52 -1.53 -7.13 -1.59
N LYS A 53 -1.94 -6.83 -0.35
CA LYS A 53 -2.88 -5.73 -0.11
C LYS A 53 -2.30 -4.41 -0.62
N PHE A 54 -3.15 -3.54 -1.19
CA PHE A 54 -2.73 -2.24 -1.73
C PHE A 54 -1.87 -1.42 -0.76
N SER A 55 -2.26 -1.30 0.51
CA SER A 55 -1.48 -0.55 1.50
C SER A 55 -0.09 -1.15 1.77
N HIS A 56 0.07 -2.47 1.68
CA HIS A 56 1.36 -3.13 1.84
C HIS A 56 2.25 -2.92 0.61
N TYR A 57 1.64 -2.98 -0.58
CA TYR A 57 2.31 -2.62 -1.83
C TYR A 57 2.84 -1.17 -1.77
N VAL A 58 2.02 -0.19 -1.36
CA VAL A 58 2.43 1.21 -1.18
C VAL A 58 3.57 1.35 -0.17
N ALA A 59 3.46 0.70 0.99
CA ALA A 59 4.52 0.73 2.01
C ALA A 59 5.87 0.26 1.42
N ARG A 60 5.84 -0.81 0.63
CA ARG A 60 7.02 -1.37 -0.04
C ARG A 60 7.56 -0.45 -1.13
N GLN A 61 6.70 0.17 -1.95
CA GLN A 61 7.13 1.14 -2.97
C GLN A 61 7.81 2.36 -2.33
N ILE A 62 7.31 2.81 -1.17
CA ILE A 62 7.93 3.87 -0.38
C ILE A 62 9.23 3.41 0.31
N GLY A 63 9.50 2.11 0.37
CA GLY A 63 10.74 1.54 0.91
C GLY A 63 10.66 1.11 2.38
N PHE A 64 9.45 0.92 2.93
CA PHE A 64 9.23 0.18 4.17
C PHE A 64 9.39 -1.32 3.91
N GLU A 65 10.06 -2.04 4.81
CA GLU A 65 10.26 -3.49 4.68
C GLU A 65 8.99 -4.23 5.13
N ASP A 66 8.36 -3.73 6.20
CA ASP A 66 7.11 -4.25 6.73
C ASP A 66 6.06 -3.14 6.92
N ALA A 67 4.82 -3.43 6.52
CA ALA A 67 3.70 -2.49 6.64
C ALA A 67 3.35 -2.13 8.10
N SER A 68 3.71 -2.97 9.07
CA SER A 68 3.56 -2.71 10.51
C SER A 68 4.45 -1.57 11.01
N GLU A 69 5.51 -1.21 10.27
CA GLU A 69 6.31 -0.01 10.54
C GLU A 69 5.54 1.29 10.23
N CYS A 70 4.55 1.22 9.32
CA CYS A 70 3.87 2.39 8.78
C CYS A 70 2.34 2.28 8.76
N PRO A 71 1.70 1.97 9.91
CA PRO A 71 0.25 1.76 9.98
C PRO A 71 -0.55 3.00 9.55
N HIS A 72 -0.05 4.20 9.83
CA HIS A 72 -0.67 5.46 9.41
C HIS A 72 -0.63 5.66 7.89
N LEU A 73 0.51 5.35 7.26
CA LEU A 73 0.64 5.36 5.80
C LEU A 73 -0.31 4.34 5.16
N CYS A 74 -0.37 3.12 5.73
CA CYS A 74 -1.25 2.07 5.24
C CYS A 74 -2.73 2.48 5.29
N LYS A 75 -3.13 3.13 6.38
CA LYS A 75 -4.48 3.69 6.52
C LYS A 75 -4.74 4.78 5.47
N ALA A 76 -3.83 5.75 5.35
CA ALA A 76 -3.95 6.84 4.40
C ALA A 76 -4.03 6.34 2.95
N ALA A 77 -3.20 5.37 2.57
CA ALA A 77 -3.19 4.75 1.25
C ALA A 77 -4.55 4.09 0.92
N ASN A 78 -5.11 3.29 1.83
CA ASN A 78 -6.42 2.68 1.61
C ASN A 78 -7.56 3.71 1.56
N ASN A 79 -7.50 4.75 2.40
CA ASN A 79 -8.48 5.83 2.39
C ASN A 79 -8.41 6.64 1.08
N TYR A 80 -7.21 6.88 0.56
CA TYR A 80 -6.95 7.54 -0.71
C TYR A 80 -7.46 6.70 -1.89
N LEU A 81 -7.13 5.42 -1.95
CA LEU A 81 -7.65 4.51 -2.97
C LEU A 81 -9.19 4.49 -3.00
N ARG A 82 -9.82 4.50 -1.81
CA ARG A 82 -11.28 4.47 -1.66
C ARG A 82 -11.94 5.84 -1.83
N GLN A 83 -11.16 6.89 -2.08
CA GLN A 83 -11.61 8.28 -2.17
C GLN A 83 -12.53 8.68 -1.00
N THR A 84 -12.16 8.28 0.23
CA THR A 84 -12.93 8.69 1.42
C THR A 84 -12.84 10.20 1.62
N ASN A 85 -13.85 10.81 2.24
CA ASN A 85 -13.87 12.25 2.49
C ASN A 85 -12.66 12.78 3.28
N SER A 86 -12.00 11.93 4.07
CA SER A 86 -10.82 12.28 4.87
C SER A 86 -9.50 12.01 4.16
N CYS A 87 -9.47 11.42 2.97
CA CYS A 87 -8.24 10.86 2.40
C CYS A 87 -7.12 11.89 2.23
N MET A 88 -7.44 13.09 1.73
CA MET A 88 -6.44 14.15 1.54
C MET A 88 -5.89 14.63 2.90
N ALA A 89 -6.75 14.74 3.91
CA ALA A 89 -6.35 15.11 5.27
C ALA A 89 -5.52 14.00 5.94
N ASP A 90 -5.88 12.73 5.73
CA ASP A 90 -5.11 11.58 6.22
C ASP A 90 -3.71 11.56 5.61
N VAL A 91 -3.56 11.87 4.31
CA VAL A 91 -2.26 11.96 3.63
C VAL A 91 -1.45 13.15 4.12
N TYR A 92 -2.06 14.34 4.19
CA TYR A 92 -1.38 15.55 4.68
C TYR A 92 -0.95 15.41 6.15
N GLY A 93 -1.77 14.76 6.98
CA GLY A 93 -1.47 14.50 8.39
C GLY A 93 -0.25 13.60 8.63
N LEU A 94 0.22 12.84 7.62
CA LEU A 94 1.48 12.09 7.72
C LEU A 94 2.71 13.02 7.76
N LEU A 95 2.54 14.26 7.32
CA LEU A 95 3.60 15.27 7.17
C LEU A 95 3.54 16.34 8.28
N ASP A 96 2.74 16.11 9.33
CA ASP A 96 2.69 17.02 10.47
C ASP A 96 4.07 17.17 11.12
N GLY A 97 4.49 18.41 11.38
CA GLY A 97 5.82 18.74 11.89
C GLY A 97 6.99 18.56 10.91
N VAL A 98 6.72 18.25 9.64
CA VAL A 98 7.76 18.07 8.61
C VAL A 98 8.02 19.39 7.85
N PRO A 99 9.29 19.82 7.69
CA PRO A 99 9.62 20.95 6.82
C PRO A 99 9.21 20.68 5.37
N ASP A 100 8.76 21.71 4.65
CA ASP A 100 8.33 21.61 3.25
C ASP A 100 7.18 20.61 3.01
N ALA A 101 6.28 20.47 4.00
CA ALA A 101 5.14 19.55 3.95
C ALA A 101 4.29 19.67 2.67
N ASP A 102 4.06 20.88 2.16
CA ASP A 102 3.27 21.09 0.94
C ASP A 102 3.93 20.48 -0.31
N ALA A 103 5.26 20.62 -0.45
CA ALA A 103 5.98 20.03 -1.56
C ALA A 103 6.07 18.50 -1.46
N LEU A 104 6.22 17.98 -0.23
CA LEU A 104 6.22 16.54 0.04
C LEU A 104 4.85 15.92 -0.14
N TYR A 105 3.80 16.66 0.17
CA TYR A 105 2.42 16.23 -0.03
C TYR A 105 2.15 15.95 -1.51
N VAL A 106 2.52 16.88 -2.40
CA VAL A 106 2.39 16.69 -3.85
C VAL A 106 3.13 15.43 -4.30
N LYS A 107 4.38 15.25 -3.85
CA LYS A 107 5.18 14.06 -4.18
C LYS A 107 4.57 12.75 -3.68
N LEU A 108 4.02 12.75 -2.47
CA LEU A 108 3.38 11.58 -1.88
C LEU A 108 2.07 11.23 -2.59
N VAL A 109 1.29 12.25 -2.98
CA VAL A 109 0.09 12.06 -3.81
C VAL A 109 0.45 11.49 -5.18
N ASP A 110 1.45 12.04 -5.86
CA ASP A 110 1.92 11.51 -7.15
C ASP A 110 2.35 10.03 -7.03
N GLU A 111 3.03 9.68 -5.93
CA GLU A 111 3.45 8.30 -5.68
C GLU A 111 2.25 7.38 -5.40
N LEU A 112 1.24 7.86 -4.67
CA LEU A 112 -0.01 7.11 -4.47
C LEU A 112 -0.74 6.87 -5.80
N GLU A 113 -0.81 7.86 -6.69
CA GLU A 113 -1.41 7.71 -8.02
C GLU A 113 -0.64 6.70 -8.88
N ARG A 114 0.71 6.78 -8.91
CA ARG A 114 1.55 5.77 -9.57
C ARG A 114 1.32 4.38 -8.99
N CYS A 115 1.23 4.27 -7.67
CA CYS A 115 0.95 3.01 -7.00
C CYS A 115 -0.41 2.45 -7.40
N ILE A 116 -1.46 3.26 -7.50
CA ILE A 116 -2.79 2.83 -7.96
C ILE A 116 -2.70 2.27 -9.39
N LEU A 117 -2.06 3.02 -10.29
CA LEU A 117 -1.90 2.60 -11.69
C LEU A 117 -1.11 1.30 -11.80
N GLY A 118 0.04 1.21 -11.12
CA GLY A 118 0.86 -0.01 -11.10
C GLY A 118 0.09 -1.19 -10.52
N TYR A 119 -0.63 -0.98 -9.43
CA TYR A 119 -1.36 -2.04 -8.76
C TYR A 119 -2.43 -2.70 -9.65
N PHE A 120 -3.14 -1.92 -10.47
CA PHE A 120 -4.17 -2.45 -11.36
C PHE A 120 -3.65 -2.84 -12.76
N ALA A 121 -2.60 -2.19 -13.27
CA ALA A 121 -2.07 -2.45 -14.60
C ALA A 121 -1.47 -3.86 -14.75
N PHE A 122 -0.78 -4.37 -13.72
CA PHE A 122 -0.06 -5.64 -13.81
C PHE A 122 -0.94 -6.89 -13.76
N HIS A 123 -2.24 -6.76 -13.44
CA HIS A 123 -3.17 -7.88 -13.48
C HIS A 123 -4.50 -7.49 -14.13
N TRP A 124 -4.46 -6.91 -15.34
CA TRP A 124 -5.66 -6.55 -16.07
C TRP A 124 -6.67 -7.71 -16.17
N ASP A 125 -6.19 -8.94 -16.42
CA ASP A 125 -7.01 -10.16 -16.49
C ASP A 125 -7.67 -10.56 -15.14
N HIS A 126 -7.17 -10.02 -14.03
CA HIS A 126 -7.72 -10.22 -12.69
C HIS A 126 -8.20 -8.91 -12.05
N SER A 127 -8.32 -7.82 -12.83
CA SER A 127 -8.59 -6.47 -12.33
C SER A 127 -9.88 -6.41 -11.51
N THR A 128 -10.92 -7.14 -11.90
CA THR A 128 -12.18 -7.23 -11.14
C THR A 128 -12.00 -7.84 -9.74
N ILE A 129 -11.10 -8.83 -9.61
CA ILE A 129 -10.72 -9.43 -8.32
C ILE A 129 -9.88 -8.44 -7.52
N LEU A 130 -8.90 -7.77 -8.16
CA LEU A 130 -8.07 -6.75 -7.51
C LEU A 130 -8.92 -5.61 -6.94
N VAL A 131 -9.85 -5.07 -7.74
CA VAL A 131 -10.75 -3.98 -7.35
C VAL A 131 -11.65 -4.41 -6.20
N THR A 132 -12.21 -5.61 -6.27
CA THR A 132 -13.07 -6.14 -5.19
C THR A 132 -12.29 -6.29 -3.89
N GLN A 133 -11.07 -6.81 -3.93
CA GLN A 133 -10.24 -6.98 -2.73
C GLN A 133 -9.73 -5.66 -2.18
N ALA A 134 -9.29 -4.73 -3.03
CA ALA A 134 -8.75 -3.44 -2.60
C ALA A 134 -9.85 -2.51 -2.04
N LEU A 135 -11.09 -2.65 -2.53
CA LEU A 135 -12.24 -1.88 -2.03
C LEU A 135 -13.00 -2.55 -0.88
N SER A 136 -12.82 -3.86 -0.65
CA SER A 136 -13.43 -4.60 0.47
C SER A 136 -12.44 -4.75 1.63
N VAL A 137 -12.64 -4.00 2.72
CA VAL A 137 -11.79 -4.12 3.91
C VAL A 137 -11.85 -5.55 4.50
N ASP A 138 -10.67 -6.16 4.61
CA ASP A 138 -10.31 -7.38 5.36
C ASP A 138 -11.09 -8.68 5.08
N SER A 139 -10.45 -9.53 4.28
CA SER A 139 -10.73 -10.97 4.15
C SER A 139 -10.62 -11.75 5.48
N ALA A 140 -10.03 -11.15 6.53
CA ALA A 140 -10.05 -11.69 7.89
C ALA A 140 -11.48 -11.80 8.44
N ASN A 141 -12.33 -10.80 8.17
CA ASN A 141 -13.73 -10.81 8.61
C ASN A 141 -14.61 -11.69 7.72
N LYS A 142 -14.26 -11.90 6.44
CA LYS A 142 -14.98 -12.84 5.57
C LYS A 142 -14.88 -14.29 6.04
N LYS A 143 -13.68 -14.73 6.47
CA LYS A 143 -13.50 -16.07 7.09
C LYS A 143 -14.27 -16.18 8.40
N LYS A 144 -14.20 -15.14 9.26
CA LYS A 144 -14.91 -15.11 10.54
C LYS A 144 -16.44 -15.12 10.36
N LEU A 145 -16.97 -14.31 9.45
CA LEU A 145 -18.39 -14.27 9.10
C LEU A 145 -18.85 -15.57 8.45
N ARG A 146 -18.07 -16.15 7.54
CA ARG A 146 -18.36 -17.46 6.94
C ARG A 146 -18.44 -18.56 8.00
N ASN A 147 -17.49 -18.57 8.96
CA ASN A 147 -17.50 -19.54 10.05
C ASN A 147 -18.69 -19.33 10.99
N VAL A 148 -19.06 -18.09 11.28
CA VAL A 148 -20.27 -17.77 12.07
C VAL A 148 -21.55 -18.25 11.36
N ILE A 149 -21.67 -18.04 10.05
CA ILE A 149 -22.84 -18.49 9.27
C ILE A 149 -22.90 -20.02 9.18
N LEU A 150 -21.75 -20.70 9.06
CA LEU A 150 -21.69 -22.16 9.03
C LEU A 150 -22.02 -22.78 10.40
N GLU A 151 -21.55 -22.17 11.50
CA GLU A 151 -21.93 -22.58 12.86
C GLU A 151 -23.42 -22.33 13.14
N ALA A 152 -24.01 -21.25 12.63
CA ALA A 152 -25.42 -20.94 12.82
C ALA A 152 -26.39 -21.85 12.04
N ASN A 153 -25.89 -22.62 11.07
CA ASN A 153 -26.67 -23.56 10.25
C ASN A 153 -26.32 -25.03 10.54
N ARG A 154 -25.59 -25.31 11.62
CA ARG A 154 -25.31 -26.66 12.12
C ARG A 154 -26.37 -27.08 13.14
#